data_AF-A0A933R6W9-F1
#
_entry.id   AF-A0A933R6W9-F1
#
_cell.length_a   1.000
_cell.length_b   1.000
_cell.length_c   1.000
_cell.angle_alpha   90.00
_cell.angle_beta   90.00
_cell.angle_gamma   90.00
#
_symmetry.space_group_name_H-M   'P 1'
#
loop_
_entity.id
_entity.type
_entity.pdbx_description
1 polymer ?
#
loop_
_entity_poly.entity_id
_entity_poly.type
_entity_poly.pdbx_seq_one_letter_code
_entity_poly.pdbx_strand_id
1 'polypeptide(L)'
;MNSGTIDPVSDLVADPRRRVELDAVHNFRDLGGYPARDGAVTRWGMLYRADGLHRMTPADVETVRELGLRTVVDLRSTGEIDRWGTFPHDRIDVELVHHPVIDRTWDHDPDDDRSDHDFLVWAYTDMLAVGGARFARAIDELARPGALPAVFHCAAGKDRTGLLAALVLESLGVPRSVVLADYELTVEGMQRLSSWLTTHHPELAAGWAQVPSAFLAAVPSALDEVLVGLHLQGGGPFVANDELDRRLLAEAGASGIVMMPTADAFEHPERLVAAAMTWGERLDLEVEALMVLGRADALDEGAAGVVRRAKVVYLVGDQPLHLRSVLKDTPVWTALGDVLAAGGVVVGVGGSGSALCDPMVDPRGGAFTLGLGMVNGVAFVSASETWSLERLHRTLKLANTPVLCSPTGSAAIVRDGAWEHVGAIELHGDL
;
A
#
# COMPACT_ATOMS: atom_id res chain seq x y z
N MET A 1 -21.53 27.12 -26.45
CA MET A 1 -21.92 25.76 -26.03
C MET A 1 -20.70 25.13 -25.43
N ASN A 2 -20.60 25.11 -24.09
CA ASN A 2 -19.47 24.51 -23.37
C ASN A 2 -19.57 22.99 -23.54
N SER A 3 -18.68 22.40 -24.33
CA SER A 3 -18.39 20.97 -24.23
C SER A 3 -17.58 20.77 -22.96
N GLY A 4 -18.27 20.64 -21.83
CA GLY A 4 -17.65 20.21 -20.59
C GLY A 4 -17.09 18.82 -20.82
N THR A 5 -15.76 18.71 -20.83
CA THR A 5 -15.06 17.43 -20.68
C THR A 5 -15.48 16.86 -19.34
N ILE A 6 -16.39 15.89 -19.38
CA ILE A 6 -16.83 15.15 -18.20
C ILE A 6 -15.66 14.27 -17.77
N ASP A 7 -15.27 14.37 -16.50
CA ASP A 7 -14.26 13.47 -15.93
C ASP A 7 -14.88 12.07 -15.82
N PRO A 8 -14.39 11.08 -16.58
CA PRO A 8 -14.97 9.73 -16.60
C PRO A 8 -14.92 9.04 -15.23
N VAL A 9 -14.02 9.44 -14.34
CA VAL A 9 -13.96 8.88 -12.97
C VAL A 9 -15.09 9.43 -12.11
N SER A 10 -15.34 10.74 -12.17
CA SER A 10 -16.44 11.41 -11.46
C SER A 10 -17.81 10.79 -11.77
N ASP A 11 -18.09 10.46 -13.04
CA ASP A 11 -19.35 9.81 -13.43
C ASP A 11 -19.51 8.40 -12.82
N LEU A 12 -18.42 7.63 -12.71
CA LEU A 12 -18.44 6.28 -12.15
C LEU A 12 -18.81 6.28 -10.66
N VAL A 13 -18.26 7.23 -9.90
CA VAL A 13 -18.53 7.35 -8.46
C VAL A 13 -19.87 8.02 -8.18
N ALA A 14 -20.37 8.85 -9.10
CA ALA A 14 -21.68 9.50 -9.01
C ALA A 14 -22.87 8.62 -9.46
N ASP A 15 -22.66 7.35 -9.82
CA ASP A 15 -23.75 6.45 -10.22
C ASP A 15 -24.82 6.38 -9.11
N PRO A 16 -26.11 6.62 -9.41
CA PRO A 16 -27.16 6.69 -8.41
C PRO A 16 -27.40 5.36 -7.66
N ARG A 17 -26.90 4.21 -8.18
CA ARG A 17 -26.97 2.91 -7.50
C ARG A 17 -25.90 2.75 -6.41
N ARG A 18 -24.89 3.63 -6.39
CA ARG A 18 -23.73 3.59 -5.49
C ARG A 18 -24.14 3.60 -4.03
N ARG A 19 -24.95 4.60 -3.66
CA ARG A 19 -25.30 4.87 -2.27
C ARG A 19 -26.54 4.07 -1.87
N VAL A 20 -26.46 3.40 -0.73
CA VAL A 20 -27.63 2.82 -0.06
C VAL A 20 -28.10 3.84 0.97
N GLU A 21 -29.26 4.43 0.73
CA GLU A 21 -29.85 5.44 1.61
C GLU A 21 -30.41 4.77 2.87
N LEU A 22 -29.87 5.16 4.03
CA LEU A 22 -30.27 4.70 5.35
C LEU A 22 -30.38 5.92 6.28
N ASP A 23 -31.23 5.82 7.30
CA ASP A 23 -31.55 6.87 8.26
C ASP A 23 -30.40 7.12 9.23
N ALA A 24 -29.77 6.06 9.75
CA ALA A 24 -28.74 6.16 10.80
C ALA A 24 -27.34 5.74 10.34
N VAL A 25 -27.18 5.29 9.09
CA VAL A 25 -25.90 4.83 8.51
C VAL A 25 -25.59 5.70 7.29
N HIS A 26 -24.44 6.37 7.27
CA HIS A 26 -24.23 7.51 6.36
C HIS A 26 -23.11 7.30 5.33
N ASN A 27 -22.33 6.25 5.52
CA ASN A 27 -21.22 5.86 4.64
C ASN A 27 -21.44 4.49 3.97
N PHE A 28 -22.70 4.05 3.80
CA PHE A 28 -23.07 2.77 3.16
C PHE A 28 -23.12 2.90 1.63
N ARG A 29 -22.30 2.12 0.92
CA ARG A 29 -22.29 2.09 -0.55
C ARG A 29 -21.81 0.77 -1.16
N ASP A 30 -22.23 0.53 -2.39
CA ASP A 30 -21.84 -0.60 -3.25
C ASP A 30 -20.50 -0.34 -3.94
N LEU A 31 -19.66 -1.37 -4.05
CA LEU A 31 -18.36 -1.34 -4.74
C LEU A 31 -18.43 -1.87 -6.19
N GLY A 32 -19.63 -2.02 -6.75
CA GLY A 32 -19.91 -2.49 -8.10
C GLY A 32 -19.75 -1.43 -9.20
N GLY A 33 -19.70 -1.84 -10.46
CA GLY A 33 -19.63 -0.95 -11.61
C GLY A 33 -18.28 -0.27 -11.86
N TYR A 34 -17.24 -0.60 -11.11
CA TYR A 34 -15.90 -0.08 -11.36
C TYR A 34 -15.18 -0.91 -12.42
N PRO A 35 -14.64 -0.28 -13.48
CA PRO A 35 -13.88 -1.00 -14.50
C PRO A 35 -12.53 -1.44 -13.93
N ALA A 36 -12.12 -2.65 -14.26
CA ALA A 36 -10.78 -3.18 -14.05
C ALA A 36 -9.91 -3.00 -15.30
N ARG A 37 -8.59 -3.04 -15.13
CA ARG A 37 -7.60 -2.84 -16.19
C ARG A 37 -7.68 -3.89 -17.31
N ASP A 38 -8.17 -5.09 -17.01
CA ASP A 38 -8.37 -6.19 -17.95
C ASP A 38 -9.70 -6.08 -18.75
N GLY A 39 -10.49 -5.02 -18.50
CA GLY A 39 -11.79 -4.81 -19.12
C GLY A 39 -12.96 -5.47 -18.38
N ALA A 40 -12.72 -6.20 -17.29
CA ALA A 40 -13.77 -6.65 -16.39
C ALA A 40 -14.39 -5.46 -15.63
N VAL A 41 -15.53 -5.70 -14.98
CA VAL A 41 -16.22 -4.67 -14.17
C VAL A 41 -16.67 -5.32 -12.87
N THR A 42 -16.42 -4.66 -11.73
CA THR A 42 -16.93 -5.14 -10.45
C THR A 42 -18.46 -5.27 -10.53
N ARG A 43 -19.02 -6.37 -10.00
CA ARG A 43 -20.44 -6.64 -10.17
C ARG A 43 -21.25 -5.90 -9.11
N TRP A 44 -22.25 -5.14 -9.53
CA TRP A 44 -23.25 -4.51 -8.65
C TRP A 44 -23.95 -5.53 -7.76
N GLY A 45 -24.25 -5.11 -6.53
CA GLY A 45 -24.99 -5.88 -5.56
C GLY A 45 -24.21 -7.01 -4.91
N MET A 46 -22.87 -6.99 -4.99
CA MET A 46 -22.03 -8.09 -4.50
C MET A 46 -21.22 -7.71 -3.27
N LEU A 47 -20.66 -6.51 -3.20
CA LEU A 47 -19.82 -6.10 -2.09
C LEU A 47 -20.10 -4.66 -1.71
N TYR A 48 -20.34 -4.45 -0.43
CA TYR A 48 -20.67 -3.16 0.14
C TYR A 48 -19.64 -2.77 1.20
N ARG A 49 -19.47 -1.47 1.39
CA ARG A 49 -18.76 -0.89 2.52
C ARG A 49 -19.69 0.02 3.31
N ALA A 50 -19.52 0.08 4.63
CA ALA A 50 -20.37 0.90 5.49
C ALA A 50 -19.62 1.49 6.69
N ASP A 51 -20.27 2.46 7.36
CA ASP A 51 -19.97 2.85 8.73
C ASP A 51 -20.71 1.95 9.74
N GLY A 52 -20.66 2.28 11.03
CA GLY A 52 -21.13 1.41 12.11
C GLY A 52 -22.59 0.97 11.94
N LEU A 53 -22.81 -0.32 11.71
CA LEU A 53 -24.15 -0.90 11.47
C LEU A 53 -24.95 -1.21 12.75
N HIS A 54 -24.35 -1.08 13.93
CA HIS A 54 -24.99 -1.32 15.23
C HIS A 54 -26.16 -0.35 15.54
N ARG A 55 -26.22 0.78 14.83
CA ARG A 55 -27.19 1.86 15.05
C ARG A 55 -28.35 1.90 14.04
N MET A 56 -28.42 0.91 13.14
CA MET A 56 -29.49 0.83 12.15
C MET A 56 -30.86 0.94 12.80
N THR A 57 -31.71 1.81 12.27
CA THR A 57 -33.11 1.89 12.68
C THR A 57 -33.88 0.64 12.23
N PRO A 58 -35.10 0.40 12.73
CA PRO A 58 -35.94 -0.66 12.19
C PRO A 58 -36.23 -0.53 10.69
N ALA A 59 -36.26 0.70 10.14
CA ALA A 59 -36.42 0.92 8.71
C ALA A 59 -35.13 0.55 7.95
N ASP A 60 -33.97 0.95 8.47
CA ASP A 60 -32.66 0.59 7.91
C ASP A 60 -32.48 -0.93 7.83
N VAL A 61 -32.90 -1.65 8.87
CA VAL A 61 -32.85 -3.11 8.92
C VAL A 61 -33.65 -3.74 7.78
N GLU A 62 -34.82 -3.21 7.43
CA GLU A 62 -35.61 -3.73 6.32
C GLU A 62 -34.95 -3.41 4.96
N THR A 63 -34.41 -2.20 4.78
CA THR A 63 -33.63 -1.86 3.58
C THR A 63 -32.40 -2.77 3.41
N VAL A 64 -31.65 -3.02 4.48
CA VAL A 64 -30.46 -3.89 4.45
C VAL A 64 -30.85 -5.35 4.25
N ARG A 65 -32.00 -5.80 4.78
CA ARG A 65 -32.53 -7.15 4.54
C ARG A 65 -32.80 -7.37 3.05
N GLU A 66 -33.32 -6.37 2.34
CA GLU A 66 -33.60 -6.46 0.90
C GLU A 66 -32.34 -6.61 0.04
N LEU A 67 -31.17 -6.21 0.53
CA LEU A 67 -29.89 -6.42 -0.16
C LEU A 67 -29.50 -7.90 -0.23
N GLY A 68 -30.09 -8.76 0.60
CA GLY A 68 -29.80 -10.19 0.61
C GLY A 68 -28.36 -10.53 0.99
N LEU A 69 -27.78 -9.76 1.93
CA LEU A 69 -26.45 -10.01 2.46
C LEU A 69 -26.35 -11.42 3.03
N ARG A 70 -25.22 -12.09 2.80
CA ARG A 70 -24.87 -13.39 3.37
C ARG A 70 -23.82 -13.26 4.45
N THR A 71 -22.91 -12.29 4.32
CA THR A 71 -21.79 -12.10 5.24
C THR A 71 -21.65 -10.64 5.66
N VAL A 72 -21.37 -10.42 6.94
CA VAL A 72 -21.02 -9.12 7.52
C VAL A 72 -19.63 -9.24 8.16
N VAL A 73 -18.68 -8.42 7.73
CA VAL A 73 -17.33 -8.36 8.32
C VAL A 73 -17.21 -7.10 9.18
N ASP A 74 -17.15 -7.26 10.50
CA ASP A 74 -16.94 -6.16 11.44
C ASP A 74 -15.44 -6.00 11.73
N LEU A 75 -14.88 -4.86 11.32
CA LEU A 75 -13.46 -4.53 11.49
C LEU A 75 -13.16 -3.80 12.81
N ARG A 76 -14.19 -3.54 13.63
CA ARG A 76 -14.05 -2.79 14.87
C ARG A 76 -13.30 -3.59 15.93
N SER A 77 -12.64 -2.88 16.83
CA SER A 77 -12.04 -3.49 18.02
C SER A 77 -13.11 -4.14 18.89
N THR A 78 -12.71 -5.10 19.73
CA THR A 78 -13.63 -5.74 20.69
C THR A 78 -14.24 -4.69 21.64
N GLY A 79 -13.46 -3.70 22.08
CA GLY A 79 -13.95 -2.64 22.95
C GLY A 79 -15.01 -1.73 22.30
N GLU A 80 -14.92 -1.47 20.99
CA GLU A 80 -15.96 -0.75 20.26
C GLU A 80 -17.26 -1.56 20.19
N ILE A 81 -17.18 -2.89 20.00
CA ILE A 81 -18.34 -3.78 19.99
C ILE A 81 -18.99 -3.86 21.37
N ASP A 82 -18.20 -4.04 22.42
CA ASP A 82 -18.70 -4.13 23.80
C ASP A 82 -19.39 -2.83 24.22
N ARG A 83 -18.87 -1.68 23.77
CA ARG A 83 -19.41 -0.35 24.12
C ARG A 83 -20.66 0.03 23.34
N TRP A 84 -20.68 -0.23 22.04
CA TRP A 84 -21.71 0.30 21.13
C TRP A 84 -22.67 -0.76 20.58
N GLY A 85 -22.36 -2.04 20.80
CA GLY A 85 -23.09 -3.16 20.22
C GLY A 85 -22.58 -3.55 18.84
N THR A 86 -23.15 -4.64 18.33
CA THR A 86 -22.80 -5.27 17.06
C THR A 86 -23.96 -5.19 16.05
N PHE A 87 -23.74 -5.73 14.86
CA PHE A 87 -24.77 -5.88 13.83
C PHE A 87 -25.98 -6.67 14.37
N PRO A 88 -27.23 -6.24 14.07
CA PRO A 88 -28.46 -6.89 14.54
C PRO A 88 -28.74 -8.21 13.80
N HIS A 89 -27.89 -9.21 14.03
CA HIS A 89 -27.96 -10.55 13.44
C HIS A 89 -29.16 -11.37 13.93
N ASP A 90 -29.86 -10.91 14.98
CA ASP A 90 -31.16 -11.44 15.39
C ASP A 90 -32.29 -11.07 14.40
N ARG A 91 -32.07 -10.02 13.59
CA ARG A 91 -33.05 -9.52 12.63
C ARG A 91 -32.71 -9.87 11.20
N ILE A 92 -31.44 -9.98 10.84
CA ILE A 92 -31.00 -10.31 9.48
C ILE A 92 -30.08 -11.53 9.58
N ASP A 93 -30.49 -12.63 8.94
CA ASP A 93 -29.75 -13.90 8.95
C ASP A 93 -28.52 -13.79 8.06
N VAL A 94 -27.35 -13.63 8.69
CA VAL A 94 -26.04 -13.46 8.04
C VAL A 94 -24.97 -14.18 8.84
N GLU A 95 -23.90 -14.58 8.15
CA GLU A 95 -22.65 -14.94 8.80
C GLU A 95 -21.92 -13.66 9.26
N LEU A 96 -21.91 -13.42 10.56
CA LEU A 96 -21.17 -12.30 11.15
C LEU A 96 -19.74 -12.74 11.50
N VAL A 97 -18.76 -12.13 10.83
CA VAL A 97 -17.34 -12.37 11.05
C VAL A 97 -16.71 -11.14 11.71
N HIS A 98 -15.96 -11.35 12.79
CA HIS A 98 -15.28 -10.29 13.52
C HIS A 98 -13.76 -10.35 13.28
N HIS A 99 -13.21 -9.29 12.71
CA HIS A 99 -11.79 -9.14 12.41
C HIS A 99 -11.27 -7.79 12.92
N PRO A 100 -10.93 -7.68 14.22
CA PRO A 100 -10.52 -6.42 14.82
C PRO A 100 -9.15 -5.99 14.31
N VAL A 101 -9.09 -5.19 13.24
CA VAL A 101 -7.84 -4.82 12.54
C VAL A 101 -6.80 -4.25 13.51
N ILE A 102 -7.24 -3.38 14.41
CA ILE A 102 -6.47 -2.86 15.54
C ILE A 102 -7.32 -2.93 16.81
N ASP A 103 -6.70 -3.33 17.93
CA ASP A 103 -7.33 -3.37 19.26
C ASP A 103 -7.07 -2.09 20.08
N ARG A 104 -6.55 -1.05 19.44
CA ARG A 104 -6.32 0.27 20.02
C ARG A 104 -6.90 1.33 19.10
N THR A 105 -7.76 2.20 19.62
CA THR A 105 -7.97 3.51 19.01
C THR A 105 -6.65 4.27 19.18
N TRP A 106 -6.13 4.91 18.13
CA TRP A 106 -4.98 5.80 18.30
C TRP A 106 -5.35 6.83 19.36
N ASP A 107 -4.65 6.79 20.49
CA ASP A 107 -4.88 7.76 21.57
C ASP A 107 -4.53 9.14 21.02
N HIS A 108 -5.42 10.10 21.26
CA HIS A 108 -5.15 11.47 20.91
C HIS A 108 -4.01 11.98 21.80
N ASP A 109 -2.84 12.15 21.21
CA ASP A 109 -1.78 12.95 21.79
C ASP A 109 -2.09 14.44 21.50
N PRO A 110 -2.44 15.25 22.51
CA PRO A 110 -2.74 16.67 22.31
C PRO A 110 -1.53 17.49 21.86
N ASP A 111 -0.31 16.93 21.98
CA ASP A 111 0.93 17.55 21.50
C ASP A 111 1.31 17.11 20.08
N ASP A 112 0.47 16.31 19.39
CA ASP A 112 0.67 15.91 18.00
C ASP A 112 0.41 17.09 17.04
N ASP A 113 1.49 17.60 16.43
CA ASP A 113 1.48 18.76 15.54
C ASP A 113 1.45 18.40 14.05
N ARG A 114 1.27 17.11 13.71
CA ARG A 114 1.17 16.65 12.33
C ARG A 114 -0.02 17.23 11.60
N SER A 115 0.14 17.46 10.30
CA SER A 115 -1.00 17.77 9.43
C SER A 115 -1.98 16.57 9.38
N ASP A 116 -3.25 16.82 9.02
CA ASP A 116 -4.23 15.73 8.83
C ASP A 116 -3.72 14.66 7.86
N HIS A 117 -3.00 15.11 6.82
CA HIS A 117 -2.36 14.24 5.85
C HIS A 117 -1.29 13.35 6.50
N ASP A 118 -0.30 13.94 7.15
CA ASP A 118 0.86 13.21 7.69
C ASP A 118 0.46 12.30 8.86
N PHE A 119 -0.53 12.72 9.64
CA PHE A 119 -1.15 11.85 10.64
C PHE A 119 -1.76 10.62 9.98
N LEU A 120 -2.58 10.80 8.94
CA LEU A 120 -3.26 9.68 8.27
C LEU A 120 -2.29 8.75 7.55
N VAL A 121 -1.22 9.27 6.93
CA VAL A 121 -0.15 8.46 6.35
C VAL A 121 0.48 7.55 7.41
N TRP A 122 0.92 8.13 8.53
CA TRP A 122 1.47 7.35 9.65
C TRP A 122 0.46 6.32 10.16
N ALA A 123 -0.78 6.75 10.37
CA ALA A 123 -1.81 5.94 10.98
C ALA A 123 -2.17 4.73 10.09
N TYR A 124 -2.32 4.94 8.78
CA TYR A 124 -2.59 3.87 7.83
C TYR A 124 -1.42 2.91 7.69
N THR A 125 -0.19 3.43 7.70
CA THR A 125 1.01 2.59 7.74
C THR A 125 1.02 1.69 8.96
N ASP A 126 0.87 2.25 10.16
CA ASP A 126 0.83 1.51 11.41
C ASP A 126 -0.29 0.46 11.39
N MET A 127 -1.46 0.83 10.85
CA MET A 127 -2.59 -0.09 10.69
C MET A 127 -2.28 -1.26 9.78
N LEU A 128 -1.60 -1.05 8.65
CA LEU A 128 -1.21 -2.13 7.75
C LEU A 128 -0.11 -3.00 8.39
N ALA A 129 0.86 -2.38 9.08
CA ALA A 129 1.94 -3.10 9.75
C ALA A 129 1.43 -4.03 10.87
N VAL A 130 0.49 -3.56 11.68
CA VAL A 130 -0.06 -4.32 12.83
C VAL A 130 -1.26 -5.18 12.43
N GLY A 131 -2.06 -4.70 11.47
CA GLY A 131 -3.35 -5.27 11.08
C GLY A 131 -3.32 -6.08 9.78
N GLY A 132 -2.21 -6.14 9.06
CA GLY A 132 -2.11 -6.76 7.73
C GLY A 132 -2.66 -8.20 7.66
N ALA A 133 -2.30 -9.07 8.61
CA ALA A 133 -2.82 -10.43 8.66
C ALA A 133 -4.35 -10.50 8.86
N ARG A 134 -4.96 -9.48 9.47
CA ARG A 134 -6.41 -9.40 9.67
C ARG A 134 -7.13 -8.87 8.44
N PHE A 135 -6.50 -7.93 7.71
CA PHE A 135 -6.99 -7.54 6.39
C PHE A 135 -6.98 -8.72 5.41
N ALA A 136 -5.88 -9.50 5.37
CA ALA A 136 -5.79 -10.70 4.55
C ALA A 136 -6.92 -11.70 4.86
N ARG A 137 -7.17 -11.97 6.15
CA ARG A 137 -8.29 -12.84 6.56
C ARG A 137 -9.65 -12.28 6.15
N ALA A 138 -9.87 -10.98 6.27
CA ALA A 138 -11.12 -10.37 5.80
C ALA A 138 -11.31 -10.56 4.29
N ILE A 139 -10.24 -10.46 3.50
CA ILE A 139 -10.28 -10.74 2.06
C ILE A 139 -10.57 -12.23 1.80
N ASP A 140 -9.92 -13.15 2.53
CA ASP A 140 -10.17 -14.59 2.43
C ASP A 140 -11.65 -14.93 2.70
N GLU A 141 -12.24 -14.33 3.74
CA GLU A 141 -13.65 -14.50 4.09
C GLU A 141 -14.58 -14.01 2.98
N LEU A 142 -14.29 -12.83 2.41
CA LEU A 142 -15.04 -12.28 1.28
C LEU A 142 -14.90 -13.12 0.01
N ALA A 143 -13.76 -13.79 -0.17
CA ALA A 143 -13.48 -14.66 -1.30
C ALA A 143 -14.09 -16.07 -1.17
N ARG A 144 -14.59 -16.46 0.00
CA ARG A 144 -15.16 -17.80 0.20
C ARG A 144 -16.40 -18.02 -0.69
N PRO A 145 -16.55 -19.22 -1.29
CA PRO A 145 -17.74 -19.56 -2.04
C PRO A 145 -19.02 -19.37 -1.21
N GLY A 146 -19.92 -18.51 -1.69
CA GLY A 146 -21.19 -18.23 -1.02
C GLY A 146 -21.14 -17.13 0.04
N ALA A 147 -20.03 -16.41 0.20
CA ALA A 147 -19.95 -15.26 1.11
C ALA A 147 -20.65 -13.99 0.59
N LEU A 148 -20.75 -13.83 -0.74
CA LEU A 148 -21.35 -12.64 -1.36
C LEU A 148 -22.85 -12.83 -1.69
N PRO A 149 -23.73 -11.83 -1.51
CA PRO A 149 -23.40 -10.43 -1.21
C PRO A 149 -22.91 -10.19 0.21
N ALA A 150 -21.91 -9.33 0.39
CA ALA A 150 -21.32 -9.06 1.71
C ALA A 150 -21.17 -7.55 1.97
N VAL A 151 -21.08 -7.20 3.25
CA VAL A 151 -20.70 -5.84 3.69
C VAL A 151 -19.57 -5.92 4.69
N PHE A 152 -18.59 -5.02 4.59
CA PHE A 152 -17.61 -4.80 5.65
C PHE A 152 -17.72 -3.39 6.20
N HIS A 153 -17.50 -3.23 7.51
CA HIS A 153 -17.63 -1.94 8.16
C HIS A 153 -16.66 -1.76 9.31
N CYS A 154 -16.47 -0.51 9.72
CA CYS A 154 -15.79 -0.14 10.96
C CYS A 154 -16.69 0.84 11.75
N ALA A 155 -16.14 1.76 12.53
CA ALA A 155 -16.93 2.79 13.21
C ALA A 155 -17.48 3.85 12.23
N ALA A 156 -16.60 4.49 11.46
CA ALA A 156 -16.95 5.59 10.56
C ALA A 156 -16.98 5.17 9.07
N GLY A 157 -16.60 3.93 8.76
CA GLY A 157 -16.47 3.46 7.37
C GLY A 157 -15.33 4.13 6.59
N LYS A 158 -14.41 4.81 7.27
CA LYS A 158 -13.33 5.62 6.71
C LYS A 158 -12.00 4.88 6.65
N ASP A 159 -11.36 4.64 7.79
CA ASP A 159 -9.95 4.24 7.84
C ASP A 159 -9.78 2.74 7.54
N ARG A 160 -10.13 1.88 8.51
CA ARG A 160 -10.09 0.40 8.36
C ARG A 160 -10.89 -0.08 7.14
N THR A 161 -12.09 0.46 6.97
CA THR A 161 -12.95 0.17 5.82
C THR A 161 -12.35 0.70 4.51
N GLY A 162 -11.74 1.88 4.52
CA GLY A 162 -11.12 2.46 3.33
C GLY A 162 -9.92 1.68 2.85
N LEU A 163 -9.04 1.27 3.78
CA LEU A 163 -7.90 0.41 3.47
C LEU A 163 -8.37 -0.95 2.93
N LEU A 164 -9.35 -1.61 3.57
CA LEU A 164 -9.87 -2.87 3.04
C LEU A 164 -10.52 -2.71 1.66
N ALA A 165 -11.29 -1.64 1.45
CA ALA A 165 -11.89 -1.35 0.14
C ALA A 165 -10.82 -1.12 -0.93
N ALA A 166 -9.75 -0.39 -0.62
CA ALA A 166 -8.64 -0.16 -1.53
C ALA A 166 -7.95 -1.46 -1.90
N LEU A 167 -7.54 -2.26 -0.90
CA LEU A 167 -6.89 -3.57 -1.12
C LEU A 167 -7.75 -4.51 -1.98
N VAL A 168 -9.07 -4.59 -1.71
CA VAL A 168 -9.98 -5.42 -2.50
C VAL A 168 -10.09 -4.91 -3.94
N LEU A 169 -10.35 -3.62 -4.14
CA LEU A 169 -10.53 -3.06 -5.48
C LEU A 169 -9.25 -3.15 -6.32
N GLU A 170 -8.07 -2.90 -5.72
CA GLU A 170 -6.79 -3.03 -6.42
C GLU A 170 -6.45 -4.48 -6.74
N SER A 171 -6.75 -5.44 -5.85
CA SER A 171 -6.60 -6.87 -6.16
C SER A 171 -7.50 -7.34 -7.31
N LEU A 172 -8.63 -6.67 -7.52
CA LEU A 172 -9.53 -6.87 -8.66
C LEU A 172 -9.10 -6.08 -9.91
N GLY A 173 -7.95 -5.37 -9.85
CA GLY A 173 -7.39 -4.62 -10.97
C GLY A 173 -8.10 -3.29 -11.26
N VAL A 174 -8.88 -2.74 -10.34
CA VAL A 174 -9.51 -1.42 -10.50
C VAL A 174 -8.42 -0.33 -10.50
N PRO A 175 -8.46 0.65 -11.43
CA PRO A 175 -7.47 1.72 -11.45
C PRO A 175 -7.43 2.53 -10.15
N ARG A 176 -6.21 2.82 -9.66
CA ARG A 176 -5.94 3.63 -8.45
C ARG A 176 -6.78 4.92 -8.40
N SER A 177 -6.90 5.65 -9.52
CA SER A 177 -7.73 6.87 -9.58
C SER A 177 -9.21 6.64 -9.24
N VAL A 178 -9.77 5.48 -9.60
CA VAL A 178 -11.16 5.10 -9.27
C VAL A 178 -11.26 4.68 -7.80
N VAL A 179 -10.25 3.99 -7.28
CA VAL A 179 -10.16 3.60 -5.85
C VAL A 179 -10.13 4.85 -4.95
N LEU A 180 -9.28 5.82 -5.29
CA LEU A 180 -9.18 7.08 -4.56
C LEU A 180 -10.47 7.89 -4.63
N ALA A 181 -11.14 7.91 -5.80
CA ALA A 181 -12.43 8.58 -5.96
C ALA A 181 -13.55 7.91 -5.14
N ASP A 182 -13.59 6.56 -5.03
CA ASP A 182 -14.52 5.89 -4.10
C ASP A 182 -14.22 6.26 -2.64
N TYR A 183 -12.94 6.29 -2.28
CA TYR A 183 -12.54 6.65 -0.93
C TYR A 183 -12.94 8.09 -0.60
N GLU A 184 -12.80 9.02 -1.55
CA GLU A 184 -13.19 10.44 -1.42
C GLU A 184 -14.68 10.63 -1.13
N LEU A 185 -15.57 9.74 -1.59
CA LEU A 185 -17.00 9.76 -1.22
C LEU A 185 -17.22 9.72 0.31
N THR A 186 -16.23 9.25 1.07
CA THR A 186 -16.24 9.27 2.53
C THR A 186 -16.32 10.69 3.10
N VAL A 187 -15.82 11.72 2.42
CA VAL A 187 -15.94 13.13 2.86
C VAL A 187 -17.40 13.49 3.06
N GLU A 188 -18.25 13.20 2.08
CA GLU A 188 -19.70 13.47 2.16
C GLU A 188 -20.38 12.55 3.21
N GLY A 189 -19.95 11.29 3.31
CA GLY A 189 -20.42 10.36 4.34
C GLY A 189 -20.14 10.86 5.76
N MET A 190 -18.95 11.40 6.00
CA MET A 190 -18.54 11.97 7.29
C MET A 190 -19.30 13.26 7.63
N GLN A 191 -19.61 14.09 6.62
CA GLN A 191 -20.46 15.26 6.80
C GLN A 191 -21.88 14.87 7.23
N ARG A 192 -22.49 13.91 6.53
CA ARG A 192 -23.82 13.36 6.87
C ARG A 192 -23.83 12.78 8.29
N LEU A 193 -22.82 11.99 8.63
CA LEU A 193 -22.64 11.44 9.98
C LEU A 193 -22.57 12.53 11.05
N SER A 194 -21.75 13.55 10.83
CA SER A 194 -21.58 14.66 11.77
C SER A 194 -22.88 15.46 11.96
N SER A 195 -23.61 15.74 10.87
CA SER A 195 -24.92 16.40 10.92
C SER A 195 -25.96 15.57 11.69
N TRP A 196 -26.00 14.26 11.44
CA TRP A 196 -26.93 13.36 12.13
C TRP A 196 -26.66 13.28 13.62
N LEU A 197 -25.39 13.13 14.04
CA LEU A 197 -24.99 13.11 15.44
C LEU A 197 -25.36 14.41 16.15
N THR A 198 -25.13 15.56 15.50
CA THR A 198 -25.47 16.87 16.06
C THR A 198 -26.97 17.00 16.34
N THR A 199 -27.81 16.37 15.50
CA THR A 199 -29.27 16.45 15.62
C THR A 199 -29.85 15.41 16.57
N HIS A 200 -29.36 14.16 16.55
CA HIS A 200 -29.98 13.02 17.23
C HIS A 200 -29.25 12.59 18.50
N HIS A 201 -27.96 12.91 18.62
CA HIS A 201 -27.08 12.48 19.73
C HIS A 201 -26.17 13.62 20.19
N PRO A 202 -26.73 14.74 20.67
CA PRO A 202 -25.96 15.93 21.04
C PRO A 202 -24.88 15.66 22.10
N GLU A 203 -25.08 14.67 22.97
CA GLU A 203 -24.10 14.20 23.95
C GLU A 203 -22.86 13.55 23.31
N LEU A 204 -23.03 12.83 22.19
CA LEU A 204 -21.93 12.27 21.42
C LEU A 204 -21.32 13.34 20.50
N ALA A 205 -22.14 14.25 19.96
CA ALA A 205 -21.69 15.36 19.13
C ALA A 205 -20.72 16.30 19.87
N ALA A 206 -20.93 16.53 21.17
CA ALA A 206 -20.02 17.33 21.99
C ALA A 206 -18.62 16.70 22.11
N GLY A 207 -18.53 15.37 22.23
CA GLY A 207 -17.27 14.65 22.17
C GLY A 207 -16.66 14.67 20.76
N TRP A 208 -17.50 14.50 19.74
CA TRP A 208 -17.13 14.51 18.33
C TRP A 208 -16.56 15.85 17.87
N ALA A 209 -17.05 16.97 18.42
CA ALA A 209 -16.55 18.31 18.13
C ALA A 209 -15.16 18.60 18.72
N GLN A 210 -14.69 17.78 19.66
CA GLN A 210 -13.34 17.86 20.24
C GLN A 210 -12.37 16.85 19.62
N VAL A 211 -12.83 16.02 18.70
CA VAL A 211 -11.99 15.07 17.98
C VAL A 211 -11.09 15.85 17.01
N PRO A 212 -9.78 15.55 16.93
CA PRO A 212 -8.88 16.23 16.00
C PRO A 212 -9.34 16.08 14.56
N SER A 213 -9.07 17.09 13.72
CA SER A 213 -9.52 17.15 12.33
C SER A 213 -9.12 15.90 11.53
N ALA A 214 -7.92 15.36 11.74
CA ALA A 214 -7.40 14.18 11.06
C ALA A 214 -8.29 12.93 11.21
N PHE A 215 -8.93 12.75 12.36
CA PHE A 215 -9.85 11.63 12.61
C PHE A 215 -11.18 11.79 11.87
N LEU A 216 -11.52 13.02 11.47
CA LEU A 216 -12.72 13.35 10.71
C LEU A 216 -12.45 13.46 9.20
N ALA A 217 -11.22 13.83 8.83
CA ALA A 217 -10.80 14.05 7.45
C ALA A 217 -10.67 12.72 6.68
N ALA A 218 -11.23 12.66 5.47
CA ALA A 218 -10.89 11.64 4.49
C ALA A 218 -9.96 12.28 3.46
N VAL A 219 -8.68 11.93 3.51
CA VAL A 219 -7.63 12.52 2.65
C VAL A 219 -7.17 11.47 1.64
N PRO A 220 -7.62 11.51 0.36
CA PRO A 220 -7.25 10.50 -0.62
C PRO A 220 -5.74 10.41 -0.87
N SER A 221 -5.02 11.52 -0.83
CA SER A 221 -3.55 11.50 -1.00
C SER A 221 -2.83 10.72 0.11
N ALA A 222 -3.34 10.73 1.35
CA ALA A 222 -2.77 9.93 2.43
C ALA A 222 -2.99 8.42 2.22
N LEU A 223 -4.12 8.04 1.61
CA LEU A 223 -4.37 6.65 1.22
C LEU A 223 -3.50 6.25 0.02
N ASP A 224 -3.37 7.13 -0.96
CA ASP A 224 -2.53 6.92 -2.15
C ASP A 224 -1.06 6.71 -1.79
N GLU A 225 -0.58 7.49 -0.81
CA GLU A 225 0.78 7.39 -0.28
C GLU A 225 1.00 6.03 0.39
N VAL A 226 0.11 5.56 1.26
CA VAL A 226 0.32 4.30 2.00
C VAL A 226 0.26 3.03 1.12
N LEU A 227 -0.17 3.16 -0.13
CA LEU A 227 -0.19 2.10 -1.13
C LEU A 227 1.15 2.06 -1.90
N VAL A 228 2.10 1.31 -1.32
CA VAL A 228 3.56 1.33 -1.52
C VAL A 228 4.02 0.86 -2.90
N GLY A 229 5.12 1.45 -3.42
CA GLY A 229 5.90 0.93 -4.55
C GLY A 229 7.33 0.55 -4.17
N LEU A 230 7.65 -0.75 -4.17
CA LEU A 230 9.02 -1.26 -4.08
C LEU A 230 9.45 -1.81 -5.45
N HIS A 231 10.59 -1.36 -5.97
CA HIS A 231 11.03 -1.71 -7.33
C HIS A 231 12.36 -2.47 -7.33
N LEU A 232 12.38 -3.66 -7.92
CA LEU A 232 13.57 -4.48 -8.10
C LEU A 232 14.01 -4.42 -9.57
N GLN A 233 15.06 -3.67 -9.88
CA GLN A 233 15.59 -3.55 -11.24
C GLN A 233 16.70 -4.57 -11.48
N GLY A 234 16.66 -5.22 -12.65
CA GLY A 234 17.59 -6.28 -13.01
C GLY A 234 19.05 -5.83 -13.12
N GLY A 235 19.29 -4.56 -13.43
CA GLY A 235 20.64 -4.00 -13.52
C GLY A 235 20.71 -2.75 -14.40
N GLY A 236 21.93 -2.26 -14.62
CA GLY A 236 22.21 -1.08 -15.44
C GLY A 236 21.70 0.23 -14.82
N PRO A 237 22.05 0.53 -13.55
CA PRO A 237 21.60 1.76 -12.89
C PRO A 237 21.97 2.97 -13.73
N PHE A 238 21.01 3.88 -13.94
CA PHE A 238 21.20 5.18 -14.59
C PHE A 238 21.55 5.16 -16.09
N VAL A 239 21.51 3.99 -16.74
CA VAL A 239 21.80 3.84 -18.18
C VAL A 239 20.80 2.97 -18.94
N ALA A 240 20.18 1.97 -18.30
CA ALA A 240 19.36 0.98 -19.00
C ALA A 240 17.84 1.21 -18.88
N ASN A 241 17.40 2.03 -17.92
CA ASN A 241 16.00 2.08 -17.47
C ASN A 241 15.33 3.45 -17.66
N ASP A 242 15.88 4.38 -18.45
CA ASP A 242 15.41 5.78 -18.53
C ASP A 242 13.89 5.95 -18.69
N GLU A 243 13.23 5.18 -19.56
CA GLU A 243 11.78 5.30 -19.77
C GLU A 243 10.98 4.75 -18.58
N LEU A 244 11.43 3.64 -18.02
CA LEU A 244 10.86 3.07 -16.81
C LEU A 244 11.04 4.06 -15.65
N ASP A 245 12.26 4.53 -15.43
CA ASP A 245 12.61 5.46 -14.35
C ASP A 245 11.79 6.76 -14.46
N ARG A 246 11.66 7.32 -15.67
CA ARG A 246 10.81 8.51 -15.90
C ARG A 246 9.36 8.27 -15.51
N ARG A 247 8.79 7.13 -15.89
CA ARG A 247 7.42 6.75 -15.51
C ARG A 247 7.30 6.63 -13.99
N LEU A 248 8.21 5.90 -13.35
CA LEU A 248 8.18 5.64 -11.91
C LEU A 248 8.33 6.92 -11.08
N LEU A 249 9.22 7.82 -11.50
CA LEU A 249 9.49 9.09 -10.81
C LEU A 249 8.36 10.10 -11.01
N ALA A 250 7.73 10.11 -12.19
CA ALA A 250 6.53 10.90 -12.44
C ALA A 250 5.33 10.41 -11.61
N GLU A 251 5.13 9.09 -11.50
CA GLU A 251 4.10 8.50 -10.65
C GLU A 251 4.34 8.82 -9.16
N ALA A 252 5.60 8.75 -8.71
CA ALA A 252 5.98 9.17 -7.37
C ALA A 252 5.92 10.69 -7.19
N GLY A 253 5.68 11.51 -8.22
CA GLY A 253 5.71 12.96 -8.15
C GLY A 253 7.03 13.50 -7.57
N ALA A 254 8.15 12.86 -7.90
CA ALA A 254 9.46 13.18 -7.36
C ALA A 254 10.23 14.10 -8.33
N SER A 255 10.68 15.25 -7.85
CA SER A 255 11.61 16.14 -8.57
C SER A 255 13.08 15.87 -8.24
N GLY A 256 13.33 14.94 -7.30
CA GLY A 256 14.66 14.53 -6.93
C GLY A 256 14.68 13.21 -6.17
N ILE A 257 15.87 12.60 -6.08
CA ILE A 257 16.08 11.28 -5.50
C ILE A 257 17.32 11.28 -4.60
N VAL A 258 17.33 10.39 -3.60
CA VAL A 258 18.54 10.02 -2.87
C VAL A 258 19.09 8.72 -3.44
N MET A 259 20.36 8.69 -3.82
CA MET A 259 21.02 7.46 -4.26
C MET A 259 22.10 7.04 -3.27
N MET A 260 22.17 5.74 -3.00
CA MET A 260 23.10 5.14 -2.06
C MET A 260 23.93 4.07 -2.78
N PRO A 261 25.22 4.33 -3.06
CA PRO A 261 26.11 3.36 -3.71
C PRO A 261 26.70 2.38 -2.69
N THR A 262 25.94 2.02 -1.65
CA THR A 262 26.42 1.21 -0.53
C THR A 262 26.92 -0.15 -1.01
N ALA A 263 26.26 -0.77 -1.98
CA ALA A 263 26.67 -2.06 -2.54
C ALA A 263 27.88 -1.95 -3.50
N ASP A 264 28.42 -0.75 -3.72
CA ASP A 264 29.57 -0.47 -4.58
C ASP A 264 30.77 0.09 -3.80
N ALA A 265 30.74 0.02 -2.47
CA ALA A 265 31.72 0.65 -1.57
C ALA A 265 33.19 0.29 -1.86
N PHE A 266 33.45 -0.85 -2.52
CA PHE A 266 34.80 -1.33 -2.85
C PHE A 266 35.15 -1.19 -4.34
N GLU A 267 34.25 -0.66 -5.17
CA GLU A 267 34.33 -0.70 -6.64
C GLU A 267 34.29 0.69 -7.29
N HIS A 268 34.82 1.70 -6.59
CA HIS A 268 34.81 3.10 -7.02
C HIS A 268 33.39 3.70 -7.09
N PRO A 269 32.69 3.81 -5.94
CA PRO A 269 31.31 4.30 -5.89
C PRO A 269 31.13 5.69 -6.50
N GLU A 270 32.19 6.50 -6.57
CA GLU A 270 32.24 7.78 -7.26
C GLU A 270 31.83 7.71 -8.75
N ARG A 271 32.04 6.56 -9.40
CA ARG A 271 31.63 6.36 -10.80
C ARG A 271 30.13 6.20 -10.93
N LEU A 272 29.50 5.45 -10.02
CA LEU A 272 28.04 5.35 -9.96
C LEU A 272 27.42 6.70 -9.61
N VAL A 273 28.03 7.45 -8.69
CA VAL A 273 27.60 8.82 -8.39
C VAL A 273 27.67 9.70 -9.63
N ALA A 274 28.78 9.68 -10.39
CA ALA A 274 28.89 10.45 -11.62
C ALA A 274 27.83 10.04 -12.67
N ALA A 275 27.59 8.74 -12.83
CA ALA A 275 26.55 8.24 -13.72
C ALA A 275 25.15 8.70 -13.30
N ALA A 276 24.86 8.67 -11.98
CA ALA A 276 23.60 9.14 -11.41
C ALA A 276 23.40 10.63 -11.68
N MET A 277 24.44 11.46 -11.50
CA MET A 277 24.35 12.91 -11.79
C MET A 277 24.05 13.17 -13.27
N THR A 278 24.75 12.50 -14.19
CA THR A 278 24.49 12.64 -15.64
C THR A 278 23.09 12.14 -16.03
N TRP A 279 22.58 11.11 -15.36
CA TRP A 279 21.21 10.64 -15.55
C TRP A 279 20.18 11.62 -14.98
N GLY A 280 20.44 12.23 -13.83
CA GLY A 280 19.62 13.30 -13.25
C GLY A 280 19.48 14.48 -14.20
N GLU A 281 20.59 14.95 -14.78
CA GLU A 281 20.57 15.98 -15.82
C GLU A 281 19.73 15.58 -17.04
N ARG A 282 19.80 14.30 -17.45
CA ARG A 282 19.07 13.78 -18.61
C ARG A 282 17.56 13.67 -18.35
N LEU A 283 17.16 13.46 -17.11
CA LEU A 283 15.76 13.33 -16.70
C LEU A 283 15.18 14.61 -16.08
N ASP A 284 15.97 15.67 -15.96
CA ASP A 284 15.59 16.93 -15.28
C ASP A 284 15.23 16.72 -13.79
N LEU A 285 16.11 16.02 -13.08
CA LEU A 285 15.93 15.62 -11.68
C LEU A 285 17.14 16.00 -10.82
N GLU A 286 16.87 16.37 -9.57
CA GLU A 286 17.92 16.52 -8.56
C GLU A 286 18.37 15.16 -8.02
N VAL A 287 19.68 14.95 -7.92
CA VAL A 287 20.26 13.72 -7.38
C VAL A 287 21.12 14.06 -6.18
N GLU A 288 20.76 13.53 -5.01
CA GLU A 288 21.58 13.59 -3.80
C GLU A 288 22.27 12.23 -3.59
N ALA A 289 23.61 12.22 -3.64
CA ALA A 289 24.39 11.03 -3.37
C ALA A 289 24.70 10.91 -1.87
N LEU A 290 24.13 9.90 -1.22
CA LEU A 290 24.34 9.62 0.19
C LEU A 290 25.35 8.48 0.37
N MET A 291 26.58 8.83 0.74
CA MET A 291 27.73 7.94 0.81
C MET A 291 27.74 7.06 2.08
N VAL A 292 26.68 6.28 2.29
CA VAL A 292 26.64 5.21 3.31
C VAL A 292 27.45 4.02 2.79
N LEU A 293 28.75 3.98 3.05
CA LEU A 293 29.64 2.93 2.49
C LEU A 293 29.96 1.84 3.51
N GLY A 294 29.90 2.16 4.81
CA GLY A 294 30.13 1.24 5.90
C GLY A 294 29.04 1.29 6.97
N ARG A 295 29.08 0.33 7.89
CA ARG A 295 28.09 0.23 8.98
C ARG A 295 28.07 1.45 9.90
N ALA A 296 29.21 2.11 10.09
CA ALA A 296 29.27 3.34 10.90
C ALA A 296 28.43 4.47 10.28
N ASP A 297 28.47 4.62 8.96
CA ASP A 297 27.66 5.61 8.24
C ASP A 297 26.18 5.25 8.33
N ALA A 298 25.85 3.95 8.27
CA ALA A 298 24.46 3.49 8.38
C ALA A 298 23.87 3.65 9.79
N LEU A 299 24.74 3.81 10.80
CA LEU A 299 24.38 4.11 12.20
C LEU A 299 24.26 5.62 12.48
N ASP A 300 24.63 6.47 11.53
CA ASP A 300 24.50 7.91 11.66
C ASP A 300 23.05 8.36 11.47
N GLU A 301 22.50 9.05 12.47
CA GLU A 301 21.12 9.59 12.41
C GLU A 301 20.99 10.74 11.40
N GLY A 302 22.08 11.43 11.07
CA GLY A 302 22.09 12.43 10.02
C GLY A 302 21.83 11.80 8.65
N ALA A 303 22.54 10.72 8.33
CA ALA A 303 22.32 9.91 7.14
C ALA A 303 20.90 9.33 7.11
N ALA A 304 20.41 8.77 8.21
CA ALA A 304 19.03 8.30 8.32
C ALA A 304 18.02 9.44 8.08
N GLY A 305 18.29 10.63 8.60
CA GLY A 305 17.47 11.81 8.39
C GLY A 305 17.43 12.26 6.92
N VAL A 306 18.52 12.11 6.16
CA VAL A 306 18.52 12.35 4.70
C VAL A 306 17.57 11.36 4.01
N VAL A 307 17.68 10.07 4.35
CA VAL A 307 16.81 9.02 3.77
C VAL A 307 15.34 9.29 4.08
N ARG A 308 14.98 9.62 5.33
CA ARG A 308 13.57 9.89 5.72
C ARG A 308 12.93 11.06 4.97
N ARG A 309 13.73 12.04 4.53
CA ARG A 309 13.22 13.19 3.76
C ARG A 309 13.08 12.89 2.27
N ALA A 310 13.65 11.79 1.79
CA ALA A 310 13.61 11.42 0.39
C ALA A 310 12.27 10.80 0.05
N LYS A 311 11.67 11.25 -1.06
CA LYS A 311 10.49 10.59 -1.63
C LYS A 311 10.84 9.32 -2.40
N VAL A 312 12.06 9.26 -2.95
CA VAL A 312 12.55 8.12 -3.70
C VAL A 312 14.00 7.85 -3.35
N VAL A 313 14.31 6.58 -3.04
CA VAL A 313 15.64 6.13 -2.65
C VAL A 313 16.11 5.01 -3.56
N TYR A 314 17.26 5.20 -4.22
CA TYR A 314 17.92 4.19 -5.04
C TYR A 314 19.06 3.53 -4.27
N LEU A 315 18.96 2.22 -4.05
CA LEU A 315 20.07 1.38 -3.59
C LEU A 315 20.74 0.76 -4.82
N VAL A 316 22.02 1.06 -5.01
CA VAL A 316 22.77 0.63 -6.22
C VAL A 316 24.11 -0.01 -5.87
N GLY A 317 24.60 -0.80 -6.82
CA GLY A 317 25.83 -1.57 -6.74
C GLY A 317 25.58 -3.07 -6.64
N ASP A 318 26.65 -3.85 -6.81
CA ASP A 318 26.57 -5.29 -7.08
C ASP A 318 27.10 -6.18 -5.96
N GLN A 319 27.35 -5.63 -4.75
CA GLN A 319 27.72 -6.39 -3.55
C GLN A 319 26.58 -6.52 -2.53
N PRO A 320 25.60 -7.44 -2.77
CA PRO A 320 24.43 -7.60 -1.90
C PRO A 320 24.75 -7.97 -0.45
N LEU A 321 25.78 -8.80 -0.26
CA LEU A 321 26.23 -9.23 1.07
C LEU A 321 26.75 -8.07 1.90
N HIS A 322 27.48 -7.14 1.26
CA HIS A 322 28.00 -5.95 1.91
C HIS A 322 26.86 -5.00 2.27
N LEU A 323 25.98 -4.69 1.30
CA LEU A 323 24.78 -3.88 1.52
C LEU A 323 23.96 -4.37 2.72
N ARG A 324 23.66 -5.67 2.75
CA ARG A 324 22.96 -6.29 3.88
C ARG A 324 23.70 -6.09 5.20
N SER A 325 25.02 -6.32 5.23
CA SER A 325 25.81 -6.20 6.46
C SER A 325 25.88 -4.76 6.99
N VAL A 326 25.82 -3.79 6.08
CA VAL A 326 25.85 -2.36 6.41
C VAL A 326 24.49 -1.91 6.94
N LEU A 327 23.40 -2.23 6.23
CA LEU A 327 22.07 -1.69 6.52
C LEU A 327 21.34 -2.44 7.63
N LYS A 328 21.48 -3.76 7.73
CA LYS A 328 20.64 -4.54 8.65
C LYS A 328 20.71 -4.01 10.08
N ASP A 329 19.53 -3.79 10.68
CA ASP A 329 19.35 -3.31 12.05
C ASP A 329 20.08 -1.97 12.31
N THR A 330 19.98 -1.01 11.39
CA THR A 330 20.50 0.36 11.55
C THR A 330 19.42 1.43 11.36
N PRO A 331 19.63 2.67 11.87
CA PRO A 331 18.75 3.81 11.60
C PRO A 331 18.48 4.07 10.13
N VAL A 332 19.49 3.95 9.25
CA VAL A 332 19.30 4.10 7.80
C VAL A 332 18.37 3.02 7.24
N TRP A 333 18.45 1.79 7.75
CA TRP A 333 17.50 0.73 7.36
C TRP A 333 16.08 1.00 7.84
N THR A 334 15.92 1.44 9.09
CA THR A 334 14.63 1.90 9.59
C THR A 334 14.08 3.03 8.72
N ALA A 335 14.92 4.00 8.34
CA ALA A 335 14.55 5.11 7.48
C ALA A 335 14.08 4.67 6.08
N LEU A 336 14.65 3.61 5.50
CA LEU A 336 14.13 3.05 4.23
C LEU A 336 12.72 2.46 4.40
N GLY A 337 12.45 1.84 5.55
CA GLY A 337 11.10 1.42 5.92
C GLY A 337 10.16 2.61 6.11
N ASP A 338 10.64 3.68 6.75
CA ASP A 338 9.89 4.94 6.94
C ASP A 338 9.55 5.60 5.60
N VAL A 339 10.44 5.53 4.60
CA VAL A 339 10.17 6.03 3.23
C VAL A 339 9.03 5.26 2.59
N LEU A 340 9.06 3.92 2.64
CA LEU A 340 7.98 3.09 2.07
C LEU A 340 6.66 3.30 2.83
N ALA A 341 6.72 3.45 4.15
CA ALA A 341 5.58 3.81 4.98
C ALA A 341 4.96 5.16 4.57
N ALA A 342 5.80 6.15 4.30
CA ALA A 342 5.39 7.46 3.79
C ALA A 342 5.16 7.45 2.26
N GLY A 343 4.82 6.30 1.67
CA GLY A 343 4.51 6.16 0.24
C GLY A 343 5.58 6.58 -0.74
N GLY A 344 6.79 6.74 -0.24
CA GLY A 344 7.96 6.86 -1.07
C GLY A 344 8.29 5.55 -1.75
N VAL A 345 9.23 5.64 -2.68
CA VAL A 345 9.65 4.50 -3.49
C VAL A 345 11.07 4.11 -3.09
N VAL A 346 11.27 2.83 -2.78
CA VAL A 346 12.63 2.26 -2.68
C VAL A 346 12.89 1.44 -3.94
N VAL A 347 14.02 1.72 -4.58
CA VAL A 347 14.47 1.01 -5.78
C VAL A 347 15.76 0.28 -5.47
N GLY A 348 15.73 -1.05 -5.56
CA GLY A 348 16.93 -1.89 -5.49
C GLY A 348 17.38 -2.25 -6.90
N VAL A 349 18.56 -1.79 -7.31
CA VAL A 349 19.10 -2.07 -8.65
C VAL A 349 20.20 -3.13 -8.58
N GLY A 350 20.13 -4.12 -9.46
CA GLY A 350 21.17 -5.14 -9.59
C GLY A 350 21.30 -5.99 -8.33
N GLY A 351 22.54 -6.17 -7.87
CA GLY A 351 22.82 -6.89 -6.62
C GLY A 351 22.04 -6.31 -5.42
N SER A 352 21.82 -4.99 -5.38
CA SER A 352 21.05 -4.36 -4.31
C SER A 352 19.59 -4.84 -4.24
N GLY A 353 18.95 -5.06 -5.39
CA GLY A 353 17.61 -5.66 -5.46
C GLY A 353 17.57 -7.08 -4.89
N SER A 354 18.63 -7.87 -5.14
CA SER A 354 18.78 -9.21 -4.56
C SER A 354 18.86 -9.16 -3.03
N ALA A 355 19.53 -8.14 -2.48
CA ALA A 355 19.68 -7.98 -1.03
C ALA A 355 18.38 -7.60 -0.30
N LEU A 356 17.48 -6.89 -0.98
CA LEU A 356 16.17 -6.52 -0.44
C LEU A 356 15.24 -7.73 -0.27
N CYS A 357 15.49 -8.81 -1.01
CA CYS A 357 14.72 -10.05 -0.97
C CYS A 357 15.19 -11.01 0.12
N ASP A 358 14.28 -11.74 0.77
CA ASP A 358 14.57 -12.90 1.60
C ASP A 358 13.72 -14.10 1.13
N PRO A 359 14.33 -15.18 0.62
CA PRO A 359 15.78 -15.42 0.59
C PRO A 359 16.52 -14.58 -0.47
N MET A 360 17.73 -14.12 -0.11
CA MET A 360 18.66 -13.47 -1.03
C MET A 360 19.47 -14.51 -1.80
N VAL A 361 19.71 -14.28 -3.08
CA VAL A 361 20.60 -15.12 -3.89
C VAL A 361 22.06 -14.66 -3.73
N ASP A 362 22.96 -15.56 -3.35
CA ASP A 362 24.40 -15.30 -3.35
C ASP A 362 24.94 -15.28 -4.79
N PRO A 363 25.39 -14.12 -5.31
CA PRO A 363 25.80 -14.01 -6.71
C PRO A 363 27.05 -14.84 -7.06
N ARG A 364 27.83 -15.26 -6.06
CA ARG A 364 29.07 -16.04 -6.26
C ARG A 364 28.79 -17.49 -6.63
N GLY A 365 27.74 -18.07 -6.05
CA GLY A 365 27.48 -19.51 -6.14
C GLY A 365 26.05 -19.88 -6.53
N GLY A 366 25.11 -18.93 -6.47
CA GLY A 366 23.70 -19.16 -6.74
C GLY A 366 22.93 -19.83 -5.60
N ALA A 367 23.53 -19.98 -4.42
CA ALA A 367 22.85 -20.50 -3.23
C ALA A 367 22.01 -19.41 -2.55
N PHE A 368 20.99 -19.81 -1.80
CA PHE A 368 20.20 -18.89 -0.98
C PHE A 368 20.88 -18.58 0.34
N THR A 369 20.73 -17.35 0.79
CA THR A 369 21.17 -16.85 2.09
C THR A 369 20.15 -15.84 2.62
N LEU A 370 20.36 -15.37 3.84
CA LEU A 370 19.48 -14.36 4.45
C LEU A 370 19.65 -13.03 3.73
N GLY A 371 18.54 -12.43 3.33
CA GLY A 371 18.47 -11.05 2.85
C GLY A 371 18.20 -10.02 3.93
N LEU A 372 17.74 -8.85 3.50
CA LEU A 372 17.20 -7.79 4.34
C LEU A 372 15.69 -7.98 4.61
N GLY A 373 14.97 -8.73 3.76
CA GLY A 373 13.57 -9.09 4.00
C GLY A 373 12.58 -7.94 3.81
N MET A 374 12.90 -6.99 2.90
CA MET A 374 11.92 -6.01 2.43
C MET A 374 10.89 -6.66 1.51
N VAL A 375 11.35 -7.61 0.68
CA VAL A 375 10.51 -8.59 -0.02
C VAL A 375 10.73 -9.94 0.62
N ASN A 376 9.67 -10.57 1.13
CA ASN A 376 9.76 -11.90 1.71
C ASN A 376 9.12 -12.93 0.78
N GLY A 377 9.66 -14.15 0.76
CA GLY A 377 9.08 -15.26 0.01
C GLY A 377 9.30 -15.17 -1.49
N VAL A 378 10.22 -14.34 -1.97
CA VAL A 378 10.63 -14.28 -3.38
C VAL A 378 12.14 -14.08 -3.42
N ALA A 379 12.82 -14.80 -4.32
CA ALA A 379 14.22 -14.60 -4.62
C ALA A 379 14.38 -13.82 -5.92
N PHE A 380 15.34 -12.90 -5.95
CA PHE A 380 15.63 -12.09 -7.13
C PHE A 380 17.02 -12.42 -7.67
N VAL A 381 17.09 -12.73 -8.97
CA VAL A 381 18.32 -12.95 -9.72
C VAL A 381 18.50 -11.78 -10.67
N SER A 382 19.35 -10.83 -10.25
CA SER A 382 19.72 -9.67 -11.05
C SER A 382 20.74 -10.01 -12.14
N ALA A 383 20.75 -9.19 -13.19
CA ALA A 383 21.59 -9.30 -14.38
C ALA A 383 21.60 -10.74 -14.90
N SER A 384 20.41 -11.35 -14.99
CA SER A 384 20.24 -12.78 -15.26
C SER A 384 20.91 -13.22 -16.57
N GLU A 385 21.05 -12.33 -17.55
CA GLU A 385 21.76 -12.56 -18.81
C GLU A 385 23.27 -12.84 -18.63
N THR A 386 23.84 -12.44 -17.49
CA THR A 386 25.25 -12.69 -17.14
C THR A 386 25.46 -14.03 -16.45
N TRP A 387 24.39 -14.74 -16.10
CA TRP A 387 24.47 -16.01 -15.41
C TRP A 387 24.75 -17.16 -16.36
N SER A 388 25.69 -18.03 -15.98
CA SER A 388 25.85 -19.29 -16.68
C SER A 388 24.62 -20.18 -16.46
N LEU A 389 24.24 -20.94 -17.48
CA LEU A 389 23.13 -21.90 -17.40
C LEU A 389 23.26 -22.86 -16.21
N GLU A 390 24.50 -23.27 -15.90
CA GLU A 390 24.76 -24.15 -14.76
C GLU A 390 24.52 -23.47 -13.42
N ARG A 391 24.93 -22.20 -13.26
CA ARG A 391 24.71 -21.43 -12.03
C ARG A 391 23.21 -21.22 -11.81
N LEU A 392 22.49 -20.78 -12.84
CA LEU A 392 21.04 -20.57 -12.76
C LEU A 392 20.29 -21.87 -12.46
N HIS A 393 20.62 -22.96 -13.15
CA HIS A 393 20.02 -24.28 -12.89
C HIS A 393 20.19 -24.70 -11.42
N ARG A 394 21.38 -24.51 -10.84
CA ARG A 394 21.62 -24.84 -9.43
C ARG A 394 20.76 -23.99 -8.49
N THR A 395 20.64 -22.69 -8.75
CA THR A 395 19.75 -21.79 -7.98
C THR A 395 18.32 -22.26 -8.02
N LEU A 396 17.78 -22.52 -9.22
CA LEU A 396 16.40 -22.98 -9.39
C LEU A 396 16.16 -24.34 -8.73
N LYS A 397 17.15 -25.25 -8.77
CA LYS A 397 17.06 -26.56 -8.12
C LYS A 397 17.01 -26.47 -6.58
N LEU A 398 17.61 -25.44 -6.00
CA LEU A 398 17.59 -25.20 -4.56
C LEU A 398 16.31 -24.47 -4.13
N ALA A 399 15.54 -23.91 -5.07
CA ALA A 399 14.46 -22.99 -4.76
C ALA A 399 13.24 -23.72 -4.17
N ASN A 400 12.79 -23.24 -3.03
CA ASN A 400 11.50 -23.55 -2.41
C ASN A 400 10.57 -22.33 -2.39
N THR A 401 10.92 -21.31 -3.17
CA THR A 401 10.29 -20.00 -3.24
C THR A 401 10.33 -19.54 -4.70
N PRO A 402 9.41 -18.67 -5.15
CA PRO A 402 9.47 -18.06 -6.48
C PRO A 402 10.81 -17.36 -6.74
N VAL A 403 11.35 -17.56 -7.95
CA VAL A 403 12.59 -16.91 -8.39
C VAL A 403 12.28 -16.01 -9.58
N LEU A 404 12.56 -14.72 -9.44
CA LEU A 404 12.48 -13.73 -10.50
C LEU A 404 13.85 -13.53 -11.13
N CYS A 405 14.00 -13.97 -12.36
CA CYS A 405 15.21 -13.75 -13.16
C CYS A 405 15.03 -12.49 -14.01
N SER A 406 15.74 -11.44 -13.63
CA SER A 406 15.55 -10.09 -14.14
C SER A 406 16.82 -9.62 -14.86
N PRO A 407 16.81 -9.53 -16.20
CA PRO A 407 17.96 -9.03 -16.94
C PRO A 407 18.14 -7.51 -16.80
N THR A 408 19.31 -6.99 -17.18
CA THR A 408 19.51 -5.53 -17.30
C THR A 408 18.44 -4.90 -18.20
N GLY A 409 17.87 -3.76 -17.81
CA GLY A 409 16.79 -3.10 -18.54
C GLY A 409 15.38 -3.61 -18.19
N SER A 410 15.24 -4.45 -17.17
CA SER A 410 13.96 -4.97 -16.69
C SER A 410 13.73 -4.66 -15.21
N ALA A 411 12.48 -4.69 -14.76
CA ALA A 411 12.13 -4.43 -13.37
C ALA A 411 10.87 -5.18 -12.91
N ALA A 412 10.96 -5.75 -11.72
CA ALA A 412 9.81 -6.29 -11.00
C ALA A 412 9.36 -5.24 -9.99
N ILE A 413 8.14 -4.75 -10.15
CA ILE A 413 7.55 -3.69 -9.35
C ILE A 413 6.52 -4.33 -8.43
N VAL A 414 6.76 -4.24 -7.13
CA VAL A 414 5.82 -4.67 -6.10
C VAL A 414 4.98 -3.46 -5.71
N ARG A 415 3.67 -3.55 -5.96
CA ARG A 415 2.67 -2.58 -5.51
C ARG A 415 1.55 -3.30 -4.83
N ASP A 416 1.30 -2.98 -3.57
CA ASP A 416 0.11 -3.47 -2.87
C ASP A 416 0.02 -5.02 -2.86
N GLY A 417 1.18 -5.69 -2.82
CA GLY A 417 1.32 -7.15 -2.89
C GLY A 417 1.19 -7.75 -4.30
N ALA A 418 0.84 -6.95 -5.31
CA ALA A 418 0.82 -7.34 -6.71
C ALA A 418 2.17 -7.07 -7.40
N TRP A 419 2.47 -7.90 -8.39
CA TRP A 419 3.71 -7.82 -9.17
C TRP A 419 3.42 -7.31 -10.58
N GLU A 420 4.02 -6.19 -10.95
CA GLU A 420 4.13 -5.73 -12.34
C GLU A 420 5.53 -6.06 -12.88
N HIS A 421 5.59 -6.66 -14.06
CA HIS A 421 6.85 -6.95 -14.74
C HIS A 421 7.06 -6.02 -15.93
N VAL A 422 8.22 -5.38 -15.98
CA VAL A 422 8.67 -4.56 -17.11
C VAL A 422 9.90 -5.20 -17.72
N GLY A 423 9.90 -5.42 -19.03
CA GLY A 423 10.98 -6.09 -19.74
C GLY A 423 10.93 -7.62 -19.65
N ALA A 424 12.01 -8.28 -20.03
CA ALA A 424 12.08 -9.73 -20.22
C ALA A 424 12.34 -10.49 -18.91
N ILE A 425 11.44 -10.37 -17.93
CA ILE A 425 11.54 -11.10 -16.66
C ILE A 425 11.05 -12.52 -16.81
N GLU A 426 11.85 -13.48 -16.36
CA GLU A 426 11.47 -14.89 -16.26
C GLU A 426 11.10 -15.21 -14.81
N LEU A 427 9.84 -15.63 -14.59
CA LEU A 427 9.35 -16.08 -13.30
C LEU A 427 9.41 -17.61 -13.23
N HIS A 428 10.04 -18.14 -12.18
CA HIS A 428 10.04 -19.57 -11.85
C HIS A 428 9.31 -19.80 -10.52
N GLY A 429 8.14 -20.43 -10.57
CA GLY A 429 7.25 -20.62 -9.42
C GLY A 429 6.03 -19.69 -9.49
N ASP A 430 5.20 -19.71 -8.44
CA ASP A 430 3.97 -18.92 -8.35
C ASP A 430 4.13 -17.81 -7.30
N LEU A 431 3.98 -16.54 -7.70
CA LEU A 431 4.08 -15.35 -6.83
C LEU A 431 2.89 -15.18 -5.91
#